data_AF-A0A0M0T957-F1
#
_entry.id   AF-A0A0M0T957-F1
#
_cell.length_a   1.000
_cell.length_b   1.000
_cell.length_c   1.000
_cell.angle_alpha   90.00
_cell.angle_beta   90.00
_cell.angle_gamma   90.00
#
_symmetry.space_group_name_H-M   'P 1'
#
loop_
_entity.id
_entity.type
_entity.pdbx_description
1 polymer ?
#
loop_
_entity_poly.entity_id
_entity_poly.type
_entity_poly.pdbx_seq_one_letter_code
_entity_poly.pdbx_strand_id
1 'polypeptide(L)'
;MSTQQHNVFLKKIMSLPTFNLELSSGEREVHLFANGNMQVCIIVNIQAATDNEEVVTLSTEQLDSIELVDKTTDKKLSGEWEYSSEENDYRHHLPGRSITRDTNLSYERDAISDEPKPQKKIYWLKTKKSEIITIMARVTLDGKTYSSDDYHHKGSHIVVTGHEPIIYHSDSLEPVIEETVTSGTYGVKQTITTYSLFGTNTQITFQYPQWTQNNYYLLPKKSQGYAVHDVEIRNTINDEDTLKYDYRRFTHHTRSNNLYLWFLWGTYNAERTAGAAYQVLEFDDPHGTSSFKWEATPQEKIVTTTRTDAISLSRLYFESPRPDFWVDEADQIPQFKFRDIYGNESVFLKVIMDNADSFHLQEG
;
A
#
# COMPACT_ATOMS: atom_id res chain seq x y z
N MET A 1 -6.91 53.23 -45.11
CA MET A 1 -6.59 52.40 -43.93
C MET A 1 -7.29 51.07 -44.13
N SER A 2 -6.52 50.03 -44.45
CA SER A 2 -7.01 48.69 -44.74
C SER A 2 -6.73 47.81 -43.53
N THR A 3 -7.78 47.38 -42.83
CA THR A 3 -7.70 46.36 -41.78
C THR A 3 -8.02 45.02 -42.43
N GLN A 4 -6.96 44.28 -42.80
CA GLN A 4 -7.06 42.87 -43.15
C GLN A 4 -7.52 42.09 -41.90
N GLN A 5 -8.77 41.64 -41.91
CA GLN A 5 -9.21 40.54 -41.06
C GLN A 5 -8.46 39.28 -41.51
N HIS A 6 -7.51 38.85 -40.69
CA HIS A 6 -6.89 37.54 -40.80
C HIS A 6 -7.94 36.51 -40.35
N ASN A 7 -8.78 36.06 -41.30
CA ASN A 7 -9.58 34.85 -41.12
C ASN A 7 -8.59 33.69 -41.08
N VAL A 8 -8.20 33.29 -39.86
CA VAL A 8 -7.59 31.99 -39.63
C VAL A 8 -8.68 30.97 -39.95
N PHE A 9 -8.66 30.44 -41.18
CA PHE A 9 -9.47 29.28 -41.53
C PHE A 9 -9.07 28.16 -40.57
N LEU A 10 -9.94 27.85 -39.61
CA LEU A 10 -9.82 26.64 -38.83
C LEU A 10 -9.83 25.47 -39.83
N LYS A 11 -8.71 24.77 -39.90
CA LYS A 11 -8.55 23.59 -40.77
C LYS A 11 -9.54 22.54 -40.29
N LYS A 12 -10.60 22.35 -41.07
CA LYS A 12 -11.65 21.37 -40.76
C LYS A 12 -11.09 19.95 -40.89
N ILE A 13 -11.29 19.14 -39.85
CA ILE A 13 -10.88 17.75 -39.79
C ILE A 13 -11.91 16.90 -40.52
N MET A 14 -11.45 16.17 -41.53
CA MET A 14 -12.32 15.44 -42.46
C MET A 14 -12.06 13.93 -42.43
N SER A 15 -10.86 13.52 -42.03
CA SER A 15 -10.49 12.12 -41.84
C SER A 15 -9.52 11.93 -40.66
N LEU A 16 -9.46 10.69 -40.15
CA LEU A 16 -8.49 10.26 -39.15
C LEU A 16 -7.64 9.12 -39.71
N PRO A 17 -6.67 9.36 -40.62
CA PRO A 17 -5.85 8.29 -41.23
C PRO A 17 -5.28 7.28 -40.22
N THR A 18 -4.97 7.74 -39.01
CA THR A 18 -4.71 6.89 -37.86
C THR A 18 -5.76 7.14 -36.78
N PHE A 19 -6.50 6.12 -36.39
CA PHE A 19 -7.29 6.10 -35.15
C PHE A 19 -7.38 4.67 -34.63
N ASN A 20 -6.50 4.32 -33.70
CA ASN A 20 -6.39 2.95 -33.19
C ASN A 20 -6.06 2.92 -31.69
N LEU A 21 -6.31 1.77 -31.09
CA LEU A 21 -5.98 1.47 -29.71
C LEU A 21 -4.85 0.45 -29.66
N GLU A 22 -3.94 0.68 -28.74
CA GLU A 22 -2.84 -0.23 -28.41
C GLU A 22 -2.77 -0.39 -26.89
N LEU A 23 -2.43 -1.59 -26.45
CA LEU A 23 -2.01 -1.81 -25.08
C LEU A 23 -0.52 -1.49 -24.97
N SER A 24 -0.05 -1.08 -23.79
CA SER A 24 1.38 -0.87 -23.54
C SER A 24 2.24 -2.11 -23.83
N SER A 25 1.66 -3.32 -23.70
CA SER A 25 2.28 -4.59 -24.05
C SER A 25 2.39 -4.86 -25.56
N GLY A 26 1.67 -4.10 -26.39
CA GLY A 26 1.51 -4.37 -27.83
C GLY A 26 0.53 -5.51 -28.15
N GLU A 27 -0.06 -6.15 -27.14
CA GLU A 27 -1.10 -7.17 -27.32
C GLU A 27 -2.47 -6.50 -27.62
N ARG A 28 -3.46 -7.31 -28.03
CA ARG A 28 -4.86 -6.86 -28.20
C ARG A 28 -5.79 -7.35 -27.10
N GLU A 29 -5.28 -8.22 -26.24
CA GLU A 29 -6.00 -8.77 -25.10
C GLU A 29 -5.25 -8.39 -23.83
N VAL A 30 -5.96 -8.01 -22.79
CA VAL A 30 -5.37 -7.77 -21.47
C VAL A 30 -6.28 -8.31 -20.38
N HIS A 31 -5.66 -8.64 -19.26
CA HIS A 31 -6.30 -9.21 -18.09
C HIS A 31 -6.03 -8.34 -16.87
N LEU A 32 -7.04 -8.13 -16.04
CA LEU A 32 -6.91 -7.40 -14.78
C LEU A 32 -7.85 -7.98 -13.71
N PHE A 33 -7.55 -7.76 -12.44
CA PHE A 33 -8.48 -8.10 -11.36
C PHE A 33 -9.58 -7.05 -11.26
N ALA A 34 -10.83 -7.49 -11.22
CA ALA A 34 -12.00 -6.64 -11.11
C ALA A 34 -12.20 -6.09 -9.67
N ASN A 35 -11.13 -5.57 -9.07
CA ASN A 35 -11.07 -5.10 -7.69
C ASN A 35 -11.23 -3.58 -7.56
N GLY A 36 -11.39 -2.86 -8.69
CA GLY A 36 -11.51 -1.41 -8.74
C GLY A 36 -10.21 -0.64 -8.51
N ASN A 37 -9.09 -1.34 -8.33
CA ASN A 37 -7.76 -0.79 -8.05
C ASN A 37 -6.76 -1.10 -9.16
N MET A 38 -6.69 -2.36 -9.65
CA MET A 38 -5.81 -2.72 -10.76
C MET A 38 -6.20 -1.95 -12.02
N GLN A 39 -5.21 -1.30 -12.63
CA GLN A 39 -5.38 -0.57 -13.90
C GLN A 39 -4.63 -1.23 -15.05
N VAL A 40 -5.09 -0.98 -16.27
CA VAL A 40 -4.39 -1.31 -17.52
C VAL A 40 -4.23 -0.06 -18.39
N CYS A 41 -3.06 0.06 -19.02
CA CYS A 41 -2.72 1.19 -19.88
C CYS A 41 -3.25 1.00 -21.30
N ILE A 42 -4.09 1.91 -21.76
CA ILE A 42 -4.62 1.96 -23.13
C ILE A 42 -4.08 3.22 -23.79
N ILE A 43 -3.41 3.04 -24.92
CA ILE A 43 -2.87 4.11 -25.75
C ILE A 43 -3.77 4.27 -26.96
N VAL A 44 -4.34 5.45 -27.13
CA VAL A 44 -5.08 5.84 -28.33
C VAL A 44 -4.13 6.63 -29.23
N ASN A 45 -3.78 6.06 -30.39
CA ASN A 45 -3.03 6.77 -31.42
C ASN A 45 -4.01 7.44 -32.38
N ILE A 46 -3.84 8.74 -32.59
CA ILE A 46 -4.72 9.53 -33.45
C ILE A 46 -3.91 10.47 -34.34
N GLN A 47 -4.26 10.50 -35.62
CA GLN A 47 -3.73 11.44 -36.61
C GLN A 47 -4.90 11.97 -37.41
N ALA A 48 -5.15 13.27 -37.30
CA ALA A 48 -6.20 13.94 -38.04
C ALA A 48 -5.67 14.54 -39.34
N ALA A 49 -6.52 14.58 -40.37
CA ALA A 49 -6.19 15.19 -41.65
C ALA A 49 -7.37 15.99 -42.24
N THR A 50 -7.04 17.03 -42.99
CA THR A 50 -7.99 17.81 -43.79
C THR A 50 -8.38 17.07 -45.08
N ASP A 51 -9.29 17.65 -45.88
CA ASP A 51 -9.65 17.14 -47.21
C ASP A 51 -8.46 17.05 -48.18
N ASN A 52 -7.39 17.82 -47.95
CA ASN A 52 -6.18 17.81 -48.78
C ASN A 52 -5.09 16.89 -48.23
N GLU A 53 -5.44 15.96 -47.33
CA GLU A 53 -4.52 15.05 -46.63
C GLU A 53 -3.47 15.77 -45.77
N GLU A 54 -3.64 17.07 -45.51
CA GLU A 54 -2.76 17.82 -44.63
C GLU A 54 -3.02 17.40 -43.17
N VAL A 55 -1.97 16.96 -42.49
CA VAL A 55 -2.02 16.55 -41.08
C VAL A 55 -2.37 17.75 -40.18
N VAL A 56 -3.33 17.54 -39.30
CA VAL A 56 -3.81 18.53 -38.31
C VAL A 56 -3.46 18.03 -36.92
N THR A 57 -2.79 18.88 -36.14
CA THR A 57 -2.56 18.64 -34.72
C THR A 57 -3.82 18.99 -33.93
N LEU A 58 -4.40 18.01 -33.25
CA LEU A 58 -5.53 18.18 -32.34
C LEU A 58 -5.12 18.96 -31.09
N SER A 59 -6.01 19.82 -30.61
CA SER A 59 -5.86 20.49 -29.31
C SER A 59 -5.99 19.51 -28.15
N THR A 60 -5.55 19.91 -26.96
CA THR A 60 -5.75 19.12 -25.73
C THR A 60 -7.23 18.84 -25.48
N GLU A 61 -8.11 19.83 -25.67
CA GLU A 61 -9.56 19.66 -25.50
C GLU A 61 -10.14 18.63 -26.49
N GLN A 62 -9.65 18.61 -27.72
CA GLN A 62 -10.05 17.63 -28.73
C GLN A 62 -9.54 16.22 -28.38
N LEU A 63 -8.31 16.09 -27.87
CA LEU A 63 -7.79 14.81 -27.39
C LEU A 63 -8.53 14.31 -26.16
N ASP A 64 -8.88 15.20 -25.23
CA ASP A 64 -9.63 14.87 -24.02
C ASP A 64 -11.10 14.52 -24.29
N SER A 65 -11.62 14.91 -25.46
CA SER A 65 -12.95 14.52 -25.94
C SER A 65 -13.05 13.08 -26.45
N ILE A 66 -11.92 12.37 -26.56
CA ILE A 66 -11.90 10.95 -26.91
C ILE A 66 -12.58 10.15 -25.78
N GLU A 67 -13.48 9.24 -26.16
CA GLU A 67 -14.17 8.36 -25.24
C GLU A 67 -13.79 6.90 -25.49
N LEU A 68 -13.56 6.15 -24.42
CA LEU A 68 -13.55 4.68 -24.49
C LEU A 68 -15.00 4.18 -24.37
N VAL A 69 -15.40 3.33 -25.29
CA VAL A 69 -16.77 2.83 -25.40
C VAL A 69 -16.78 1.31 -25.53
N ASP A 70 -17.82 0.68 -24.99
CA ASP A 70 -18.10 -0.73 -25.20
C ASP A 70 -18.54 -0.95 -26.65
N LYS A 71 -17.81 -1.78 -27.39
CA LYS A 71 -18.12 -2.13 -28.78
C LYS A 71 -19.50 -2.77 -28.94
N THR A 72 -19.96 -3.53 -27.96
CA THR A 72 -21.25 -4.24 -28.05
C THR A 72 -22.44 -3.31 -27.85
N THR A 73 -22.33 -2.38 -26.89
CA THR A 73 -23.45 -1.50 -26.51
C THR A 73 -23.35 -0.09 -27.10
N ASP A 74 -22.20 0.28 -27.66
CA ASP A 74 -21.85 1.63 -28.13
C ASP A 74 -21.99 2.72 -27.05
N LYS A 75 -21.99 2.30 -25.78
CA LYS A 75 -22.06 3.21 -24.63
C LYS A 75 -20.67 3.51 -24.12
N LYS A 76 -20.48 4.76 -23.69
CA LYS A 76 -19.29 5.19 -22.95
C LYS A 76 -19.11 4.32 -21.70
N LEU A 77 -17.88 3.88 -21.47
CA LEU A 77 -17.53 3.17 -20.25
C LEU A 77 -17.77 4.09 -19.04
N SER A 78 -18.60 3.64 -18.12
CA SER A 78 -18.95 4.35 -16.89
C SER A 78 -19.48 3.36 -15.85
N GLY A 79 -19.40 3.74 -14.56
CA GLY A 79 -19.87 2.90 -13.46
C GLY A 79 -18.87 1.78 -13.15
N GLU A 80 -19.21 0.54 -13.46
CA GLU A 80 -18.35 -0.60 -13.13
C GLU A 80 -17.05 -0.65 -13.93
N TRP A 81 -17.04 -0.06 -15.13
CA TRP A 81 -15.84 0.16 -15.94
C TRP A 81 -15.52 1.64 -15.95
N GLU A 82 -14.33 2.01 -15.48
CA GLU A 82 -13.89 3.39 -15.35
C GLU A 82 -12.53 3.57 -16.00
N TYR A 83 -12.30 4.74 -16.58
CA TYR A 83 -10.99 5.11 -17.11
C TYR A 83 -10.66 6.56 -16.76
N SER A 84 -9.39 6.85 -16.53
CA SER A 84 -8.87 8.20 -16.27
C SER A 84 -7.56 8.44 -17.01
N SER A 85 -7.01 9.65 -16.94
CA SER A 85 -5.64 9.93 -17.40
C SER A 85 -4.59 9.73 -16.30
N GLU A 86 -4.99 9.23 -15.12
CA GLU A 86 -4.14 9.12 -13.93
C GLU A 86 -3.80 7.64 -13.65
N GLU A 87 -2.50 7.36 -13.63
CA GLU A 87 -1.90 6.09 -13.21
C GLU A 87 -1.90 5.99 -11.68
N ASN A 88 -2.14 4.79 -11.15
CA ASN A 88 -1.93 4.48 -9.74
C ASN A 88 -0.67 3.63 -9.51
N ASP A 89 -0.39 3.31 -8.26
CA ASP A 89 0.84 2.64 -7.84
C ASP A 89 0.76 1.09 -7.82
N TYR A 90 -0.40 0.51 -8.16
CA TYR A 90 -0.54 -0.94 -8.27
C TYR A 90 0.07 -1.48 -9.57
N ARG A 91 0.41 -2.76 -9.59
CA ARG A 91 0.92 -3.42 -10.79
C ARG A 91 -0.17 -3.57 -11.84
N HIS A 92 0.20 -3.29 -13.08
CA HIS A 92 -0.71 -3.31 -14.24
C HIS A 92 -0.71 -4.62 -15.05
N HIS A 93 0.14 -5.59 -14.68
CA HIS A 93 0.34 -6.82 -15.45
C HIS A 93 0.28 -8.08 -14.58
N LEU A 94 -0.65 -8.99 -14.89
CA LEU A 94 -0.77 -10.27 -14.20
C LEU A 94 0.47 -11.16 -14.44
N PRO A 95 0.92 -11.92 -13.44
CA PRO A 95 2.04 -12.83 -13.60
C PRO A 95 1.60 -14.05 -14.43
N GLY A 96 2.43 -14.44 -15.40
CA GLY A 96 2.25 -15.68 -16.17
C GLY A 96 1.74 -15.53 -17.61
N ARG A 97 1.55 -14.30 -18.13
CA ARG A 97 1.15 -14.14 -19.55
C ARG A 97 1.84 -13.09 -20.41
N SER A 98 2.83 -12.35 -19.91
CA SER A 98 3.85 -11.76 -20.81
C SER A 98 5.11 -11.38 -20.04
N ILE A 99 6.24 -11.95 -20.45
CA ILE A 99 7.57 -11.46 -20.12
C ILE A 99 7.82 -10.30 -21.08
N THR A 100 7.50 -9.09 -20.68
CA THR A 100 8.06 -7.90 -21.33
C THR A 100 8.41 -6.90 -20.25
N ARG A 101 9.71 -6.63 -20.19
CA ARG A 101 10.45 -5.62 -19.41
C ARG A 101 9.58 -4.59 -18.69
N ASP A 102 9.94 -4.33 -17.44
CA ASP A 102 9.84 -3.00 -16.83
C ASP A 102 10.45 -1.98 -17.80
N THR A 103 9.63 -1.46 -18.71
CA THR A 103 9.96 -0.23 -19.40
C THR A 103 9.65 0.86 -18.41
N ASN A 104 10.67 1.20 -17.61
CA ASN A 104 10.92 2.59 -17.30
C ASN A 104 10.68 3.37 -18.60
N LEU A 105 9.55 4.06 -18.71
CA LEU A 105 9.29 5.00 -19.80
C LEU A 105 10.17 6.23 -19.55
N SER A 106 11.48 6.05 -19.65
CA SER A 106 12.40 7.12 -20.01
C SER A 106 12.07 7.45 -21.46
N TYR A 107 11.21 8.45 -21.66
CA TYR A 107 10.95 9.04 -22.96
C TYR A 107 12.22 9.76 -23.45
N GLU A 108 13.18 9.01 -24.01
CA GLU A 108 14.29 9.57 -24.76
C GLU A 108 14.12 9.33 -26.27
N ARG A 109 14.03 10.47 -26.97
CA ARG A 109 14.55 10.77 -28.31
C ARG A 109 14.34 9.73 -29.41
N ASP A 110 13.26 9.97 -30.13
CA ASP A 110 13.13 9.95 -31.59
C ASP A 110 14.33 9.44 -32.40
N ALA A 111 14.17 8.25 -32.96
CA ALA A 111 14.70 7.93 -34.28
C ALA A 111 14.02 8.84 -35.33
N ILE A 112 14.85 9.44 -36.19
CA ILE A 112 14.48 10.34 -37.28
C ILE A 112 13.74 9.53 -38.35
N SER A 113 12.41 9.66 -38.35
CA SER A 113 11.54 9.32 -39.48
C SER A 113 10.83 10.63 -39.85
N ASP A 114 10.88 11.00 -41.13
CA ASP A 114 10.25 12.21 -41.69
C ASP A 114 8.71 12.09 -41.81
N GLU A 115 8.13 10.97 -41.38
CA GLU A 115 6.66 10.82 -41.35
C GLU A 115 6.06 11.47 -40.09
N PRO A 116 4.96 12.23 -40.24
CA PRO A 116 4.28 12.85 -39.10
C PRO A 116 3.73 11.76 -38.17
N LYS A 117 4.29 11.70 -36.95
CA LYS A 117 3.90 10.70 -35.93
C LYS A 117 2.48 10.98 -35.39
N PRO A 118 1.65 9.95 -35.18
CA PRO A 118 0.36 10.10 -34.52
C PRO A 118 0.49 10.73 -33.13
N GLN A 119 -0.47 11.58 -32.75
CA GLN A 119 -0.66 12.04 -31.37
C GLN A 119 -1.16 10.88 -30.51
N LYS A 120 -0.82 10.91 -29.22
CA LYS A 120 -1.17 9.85 -28.27
C LYS A 120 -2.01 10.39 -27.13
N LYS A 121 -3.09 9.68 -26.79
CA LYS A 121 -3.86 9.90 -25.56
C LYS A 121 -3.82 8.61 -24.74
N ILE A 122 -3.43 8.72 -23.47
CA ILE A 122 -3.30 7.57 -22.55
C ILE A 122 -4.50 7.55 -21.63
N TYR A 123 -5.06 6.36 -21.45
CA TYR A 123 -6.11 6.06 -20.48
C TYR A 123 -5.71 4.89 -19.60
N TRP A 124 -6.03 5.00 -18.32
CA TRP A 124 -5.88 3.95 -17.33
C TRP A 124 -7.24 3.38 -16.99
N LEU A 125 -7.52 2.19 -17.51
CA LEU A 125 -8.79 1.50 -17.34
C LEU A 125 -8.75 0.58 -16.12
N LYS A 126 -9.82 0.59 -15.33
CA LYS A 126 -10.06 -0.32 -14.21
C LYS A 126 -11.51 -0.80 -14.21
N THR A 127 -11.78 -1.90 -13.50
CA THR A 127 -13.15 -2.42 -13.36
C THR A 127 -13.41 -3.04 -11.99
N LYS A 128 -14.69 -3.09 -11.63
CA LYS A 128 -15.25 -3.87 -10.51
C LYS A 128 -16.07 -5.07 -10.97
N LYS A 129 -16.20 -5.28 -12.29
CA LYS A 129 -17.02 -6.33 -12.89
C LYS A 129 -16.16 -7.43 -13.52
N SER A 130 -16.38 -8.66 -13.09
CA SER A 130 -15.73 -9.85 -13.65
C SER A 130 -16.42 -10.28 -14.95
N GLU A 131 -15.96 -9.74 -16.07
CA GLU A 131 -16.46 -10.07 -17.40
C GLU A 131 -15.43 -9.79 -18.49
N ILE A 132 -15.74 -10.24 -19.71
CA ILE A 132 -14.98 -9.89 -20.91
C ILE A 132 -15.72 -8.75 -21.61
N ILE A 133 -15.02 -7.67 -21.91
CA ILE A 133 -15.53 -6.55 -22.70
C ILE A 133 -14.60 -6.27 -23.89
N THR A 134 -15.18 -5.79 -24.98
CA THR A 134 -14.41 -5.30 -26.13
C THR A 134 -14.56 -3.79 -26.21
N ILE A 135 -13.43 -3.07 -26.21
CA ILE A 135 -13.38 -1.62 -26.11
C ILE A 135 -12.87 -1.03 -27.43
N MET A 136 -13.55 0.01 -27.88
CA MET A 136 -13.13 0.87 -28.99
C MET A 136 -13.06 2.33 -28.52
N ALA A 137 -12.48 3.20 -29.32
CA ALA A 137 -12.41 4.64 -29.06
C ALA A 137 -13.35 5.38 -30.01
N ARG A 138 -13.98 6.44 -29.50
CA ARG A 138 -14.87 7.31 -30.26
C ARG A 138 -14.51 8.76 -30.01
N VAL A 139 -14.58 9.60 -31.03
CA VAL A 139 -14.34 11.04 -30.90
C VAL A 139 -15.23 11.83 -31.86
N THR A 140 -15.72 13.00 -31.42
CA THR A 140 -16.51 13.91 -32.25
C THR A 140 -15.70 15.16 -32.54
N LEU A 141 -15.26 15.32 -33.78
CA LEU A 141 -14.44 16.45 -34.24
C LEU A 141 -15.19 17.18 -35.36
N ASP A 142 -15.30 18.50 -35.25
CA ASP A 142 -15.99 19.36 -36.22
C ASP A 142 -17.41 18.88 -36.60
N GLY A 143 -18.13 18.32 -35.62
CA GLY A 143 -19.49 17.81 -35.78
C GLY A 143 -19.59 16.42 -36.44
N LYS A 144 -18.46 15.77 -36.73
CA LYS A 144 -18.41 14.41 -37.25
C LYS A 144 -17.85 13.45 -36.19
N THR A 145 -18.54 12.35 -35.99
CA THR A 145 -18.14 11.27 -35.08
C THR A 145 -17.28 10.26 -35.83
N TYR A 146 -16.17 9.86 -35.24
CA TYR A 146 -15.26 8.84 -35.74
C TYR A 146 -15.16 7.70 -34.74
N SER A 147 -15.03 6.46 -35.21
CA SER A 147 -14.79 5.28 -34.39
C SER A 147 -13.50 4.57 -34.81
N SER A 148 -12.73 4.07 -33.84
CA SER A 148 -11.52 3.29 -34.11
C SER A 148 -11.83 1.93 -34.76
N ASP A 149 -13.07 1.46 -34.66
CA ASP A 149 -13.53 0.20 -35.25
C ASP A 149 -14.14 0.37 -36.65
N ASP A 150 -14.13 1.58 -37.22
CA ASP A 150 -14.69 1.83 -38.55
C ASP A 150 -13.94 1.09 -39.66
N TYR A 151 -14.63 0.82 -40.77
CA TYR A 151 -14.12 0.07 -41.94
C TYR A 151 -12.79 0.61 -42.47
N HIS A 152 -12.55 1.91 -42.34
CA HIS A 152 -11.31 2.58 -42.76
C HIS A 152 -10.10 2.30 -41.86
N HIS A 153 -10.33 1.89 -40.60
CA HIS A 153 -9.30 1.72 -39.57
C HIS A 153 -9.02 0.26 -39.21
N LYS A 154 -9.47 -0.69 -40.05
CA LYS A 154 -9.29 -2.14 -39.88
C LYS A 154 -9.75 -2.66 -38.50
N GLY A 155 -10.84 -2.09 -37.95
CA GLY A 155 -11.48 -2.61 -36.75
C GLY A 155 -10.57 -2.63 -35.52
N SER A 156 -10.01 -1.49 -35.10
CA SER A 156 -9.13 -1.43 -33.94
C SER A 156 -9.93 -1.39 -32.65
N HIS A 157 -9.85 -2.50 -31.91
CA HIS A 157 -10.43 -2.69 -30.59
C HIS A 157 -9.47 -3.52 -29.73
N ILE A 158 -9.66 -3.43 -28.42
CA ILE A 158 -8.96 -4.25 -27.44
C ILE A 158 -9.98 -5.10 -26.68
N VAL A 159 -9.59 -6.31 -26.29
CA VAL A 159 -10.40 -7.18 -25.45
C VAL A 159 -9.83 -7.13 -24.03
N VAL A 160 -10.68 -6.82 -23.05
CA VAL A 160 -10.27 -6.76 -21.65
C VAL A 160 -11.06 -7.81 -20.88
N THR A 161 -10.35 -8.65 -20.14
CA THR A 161 -10.94 -9.63 -19.23
C THR A 161 -10.74 -9.18 -17.79
N GLY A 162 -11.83 -8.82 -17.11
CA GLY A 162 -11.86 -8.66 -15.67
C GLY A 162 -12.00 -10.02 -14.99
N HIS A 163 -11.04 -10.40 -14.16
CA HIS A 163 -11.08 -11.61 -13.33
C HIS A 163 -11.65 -11.31 -11.95
N GLU A 164 -12.22 -12.32 -11.30
CA GLU A 164 -12.66 -12.19 -9.91
C GLU A 164 -11.50 -11.72 -9.02
N PRO A 165 -11.73 -10.72 -8.13
CA PRO A 165 -10.75 -10.31 -7.15
C PRO A 165 -10.33 -11.45 -6.23
N ILE A 166 -9.08 -11.41 -5.80
CA ILE A 166 -8.66 -12.23 -4.65
C ILE A 166 -9.17 -11.52 -3.39
N ILE A 167 -9.82 -12.26 -2.50
CA ILE A 167 -10.18 -11.78 -1.17
C ILE A 167 -9.35 -12.56 -0.17
N TYR A 168 -8.51 -11.86 0.59
CA TYR A 168 -7.65 -12.49 1.58
C TYR A 168 -8.39 -12.65 2.92
N HIS A 169 -8.35 -13.87 3.43
CA HIS A 169 -8.91 -14.26 4.72
C HIS A 169 -7.80 -14.57 5.72
N SER A 170 -8.16 -14.84 6.98
CA SER A 170 -7.19 -15.15 8.05
C SER A 170 -6.29 -16.33 7.70
N ASP A 171 -6.84 -17.34 7.03
CA ASP A 171 -6.13 -18.54 6.58
C ASP A 171 -5.30 -18.33 5.31
N SER A 172 -5.42 -17.15 4.67
CA SER A 172 -4.66 -16.80 3.47
C SER A 172 -3.24 -16.33 3.78
N LEU A 173 -2.95 -16.08 5.06
CA LEU A 173 -1.67 -15.62 5.55
C LEU A 173 -0.90 -16.77 6.23
N GLU A 174 0.43 -16.72 6.14
CA GLU A 174 1.35 -17.56 6.90
C GLU A 174 2.31 -16.69 7.73
N PRO A 175 2.46 -16.99 9.04
CA PRO A 175 3.44 -16.30 9.87
C PRO A 175 4.84 -16.85 9.60
N VAL A 176 5.79 -15.95 9.35
CA VAL A 176 7.21 -16.24 9.23
C VAL A 176 7.95 -15.49 10.32
N ILE A 177 8.77 -16.19 11.08
CA ILE A 177 9.57 -15.61 12.17
C ILE A 177 10.96 -15.29 11.64
N GLU A 178 11.43 -14.07 11.85
CA GLU A 178 12.83 -13.71 11.62
C GLU A 178 13.71 -14.43 12.66
N GLU A 179 14.67 -15.23 12.19
CA GLU A 179 15.60 -15.93 13.09
C GLU A 179 16.56 -14.97 13.80
N THR A 180 16.82 -13.80 13.20
CA THR A 180 17.68 -12.77 13.78
C THR A 180 16.98 -12.11 14.97
N VAL A 181 17.59 -12.24 16.15
CA VAL A 181 17.12 -11.64 17.39
C VAL A 181 18.03 -10.48 17.77
N THR A 182 17.48 -9.27 17.82
CA THR A 182 18.18 -8.13 18.42
C THR A 182 18.04 -8.21 19.92
N SER A 183 19.10 -7.92 20.67
CA SER A 183 19.10 -7.98 22.13
C SER A 183 20.00 -6.93 22.74
N GLY A 184 19.78 -6.65 24.02
CA GLY A 184 20.58 -5.71 24.78
C GLY A 184 20.17 -5.71 26.25
N THR A 185 20.53 -4.64 26.94
CA THR A 185 20.14 -4.40 28.33
C THR A 185 19.48 -3.05 28.48
N TYR A 186 18.53 -2.94 29.41
CA TYR A 186 17.85 -1.67 29.69
C TYR A 186 18.12 -1.21 31.13
N GLY A 187 18.11 0.09 31.36
CA GLY A 187 18.47 0.67 32.66
C GLY A 187 17.32 0.58 33.67
N VAL A 188 17.62 0.02 34.85
CA VAL A 188 16.70 0.01 35.99
C VAL A 188 17.38 0.68 37.17
N LYS A 189 16.72 1.70 37.73
CA LYS A 189 17.19 2.40 38.91
C LYS A 189 16.48 1.86 40.15
N GLN A 190 17.26 1.45 41.13
CA GLN A 190 16.80 1.03 42.44
C GLN A 190 17.25 2.06 43.47
N THR A 191 16.32 2.55 44.27
CA THR A 191 16.58 3.45 45.39
C THR A 191 16.15 2.74 46.67
N ILE A 192 17.08 2.60 47.62
CA ILE A 192 16.84 2.02 48.94
C ILE A 192 16.99 3.14 49.97
N THR A 193 15.94 3.40 50.73
CA THR A 193 15.95 4.38 51.81
C THR A 193 15.88 3.63 53.14
N THR A 194 16.89 3.73 53.98
CA THR A 194 16.95 3.08 55.30
C THR A 194 16.66 4.10 56.38
N TYR A 195 15.77 3.75 57.31
CA TYR A 195 15.38 4.57 58.45
C TYR A 195 16.10 4.07 59.71
N SER A 196 16.84 4.95 60.38
CA SER A 196 17.56 4.62 61.61
C SER A 196 17.38 5.72 62.66
N LEU A 197 17.74 5.40 63.92
CA LEU A 197 17.75 6.39 65.01
C LEU A 197 18.66 7.60 64.74
N PHE A 198 19.62 7.47 63.80
CA PHE A 198 20.58 8.51 63.44
C PHE A 198 20.20 9.26 62.16
N GLY A 199 19.01 9.01 61.62
CA GLY A 199 18.50 9.66 60.41
C GLY A 199 18.22 8.69 59.26
N THR A 200 17.95 9.28 58.10
CA THR A 200 17.57 8.59 56.87
C THR A 200 18.76 8.53 55.91
N ASN A 201 19.10 7.33 55.44
CA ASN A 201 20.16 7.11 54.46
C ASN A 201 19.56 6.58 53.16
N THR A 202 19.94 7.18 52.03
CA THR A 202 19.46 6.74 50.71
C THR A 202 20.63 6.21 49.88
N GLN A 203 20.47 5.01 49.34
CA GLN A 203 21.40 4.38 48.40
C GLN A 203 20.71 4.21 47.05
N ILE A 204 21.42 4.53 45.97
CA ILE A 204 20.95 4.34 44.59
C ILE A 204 21.86 3.34 43.89
N THR A 205 21.28 2.33 43.28
CA THR A 205 21.95 1.32 42.46
C THR A 205 21.29 1.23 41.09
N PHE A 206 22.07 0.84 40.08
CA PHE A 206 21.57 0.61 38.73
C PHE A 206 21.74 -0.86 38.37
N GLN A 207 20.72 -1.42 37.72
CA GLN A 207 20.71 -2.77 37.19
C GLN A 207 20.43 -2.71 35.69
N TYR A 208 20.88 -3.75 34.98
CA TYR A 208 20.81 -3.82 33.52
C TYR A 208 20.27 -5.19 33.08
N PRO A 209 18.98 -5.49 33.33
CA PRO A 209 18.36 -6.73 32.88
C PRO A 209 18.29 -6.79 31.35
N GLN A 210 18.15 -8.01 30.81
CA GLN A 210 18.16 -8.23 29.37
C GLN A 210 16.85 -7.82 28.70
N TRP A 211 16.94 -7.44 27.43
CA TRP A 211 15.79 -7.34 26.54
C TRP A 211 16.10 -8.05 25.22
N THR A 212 15.05 -8.52 24.54
CA THR A 212 15.16 -9.11 23.20
C THR A 212 14.02 -8.66 22.29
N GLN A 213 14.27 -8.66 20.99
CA GLN A 213 13.30 -8.35 19.94
C GLN A 213 13.22 -9.52 18.96
N ASN A 214 11.99 -9.92 18.64
CA ASN A 214 11.69 -10.84 17.54
C ASN A 214 10.79 -10.16 16.53
N ASN A 215 11.09 -10.32 15.24
CA ASN A 215 10.27 -9.83 14.15
C ASN A 215 9.45 -10.99 13.54
N TYR A 216 8.21 -10.68 13.20
CA TYR A 216 7.25 -11.61 12.61
C TYR A 216 6.67 -10.97 11.35
N TYR A 217 6.47 -11.78 10.33
CA TYR A 217 5.91 -11.37 9.05
C TYR A 217 4.69 -12.20 8.73
N LEU A 218 3.57 -11.56 8.44
CA LEU A 218 2.41 -12.22 7.87
C LEU A 218 2.47 -12.03 6.35
N LEU A 219 2.66 -13.15 5.65
CA LEU A 219 2.79 -13.19 4.20
C LEU A 219 1.57 -13.88 3.61
N PRO A 220 1.00 -13.37 2.51
CA PRO A 220 0.08 -14.14 1.70
C PRO A 220 0.72 -15.43 1.23
N LYS A 221 0.05 -16.56 1.46
CA LYS A 221 0.52 -17.87 1.03
C LYS A 221 0.73 -17.84 -0.49
N LYS A 222 1.85 -18.38 -0.95
CA LYS A 222 2.23 -18.37 -2.39
C LYS A 222 1.16 -18.94 -3.32
N SER A 223 0.32 -19.86 -2.84
CA SER A 223 -0.78 -20.46 -3.60
C SER A 223 -2.07 -19.63 -3.60
N GLN A 224 -2.16 -18.61 -2.75
CA GLN A 224 -3.40 -17.87 -2.47
C GLN A 224 -3.28 -16.37 -2.77
N GLY A 225 -2.07 -15.84 -3.00
CA GLY A 225 -1.95 -14.52 -3.61
C GLY A 225 -0.53 -13.94 -3.65
N TYR A 226 -0.46 -12.63 -3.52
CA TYR A 226 0.71 -11.82 -3.90
C TYR A 226 1.25 -10.99 -2.73
N ALA A 227 2.43 -10.39 -2.94
CA ALA A 227 3.05 -9.52 -1.94
C ALA A 227 2.10 -8.41 -1.48
N VAL A 228 2.19 -8.06 -0.19
CA VAL A 228 1.49 -6.91 0.39
C VAL A 228 2.05 -5.61 -0.21
N HIS A 229 1.17 -4.64 -0.43
CA HIS A 229 1.50 -3.30 -0.92
C HIS A 229 1.28 -2.24 0.16
N ASP A 230 0.08 -2.19 0.73
CA ASP A 230 -0.29 -1.27 1.81
C ASP A 230 -1.16 -1.96 2.87
N VAL A 231 -1.14 -1.39 4.08
CA VAL A 231 -1.88 -1.92 5.24
C VAL A 231 -2.55 -0.75 5.98
N GLU A 232 -3.86 -0.86 6.13
CA GLU A 232 -4.66 -0.07 7.05
C GLU A 232 -4.68 -0.77 8.42
N ILE A 233 -4.36 -0.06 9.50
CA ILE A 233 -4.36 -0.59 10.87
C ILE A 233 -5.21 0.31 11.77
N ARG A 234 -5.92 -0.28 12.72
CA ARG A 234 -6.74 0.41 13.73
C ARG A 234 -6.86 -0.40 15.03
N ASN A 235 -7.47 0.21 16.03
CA ASN A 235 -7.69 -0.31 17.38
C ASN A 235 -6.38 -0.67 18.11
N THR A 236 -5.42 0.27 18.15
CA THR A 236 -4.15 0.14 18.89
C THR A 236 -3.99 1.26 19.91
N ILE A 237 -3.05 1.11 20.86
CA ILE A 237 -2.84 2.03 21.99
C ILE A 237 -2.39 3.44 21.54
N ASN A 238 -1.92 3.59 20.30
CA ASN A 238 -1.34 4.84 19.78
C ASN A 238 -1.99 5.32 18.47
N ASP A 239 -3.20 4.86 18.13
CA ASP A 239 -3.84 5.27 16.86
C ASP A 239 -4.02 6.79 16.74
N GLU A 240 -4.31 7.47 17.84
CA GLU A 240 -4.64 8.90 17.88
C GLU A 240 -3.44 9.83 18.13
N ASP A 241 -2.26 9.29 18.44
CA ASP A 241 -1.06 10.07 18.80
C ASP A 241 0.11 9.82 17.84
N THR A 242 -0.19 9.90 16.54
CA THR A 242 0.78 9.69 15.45
C THR A 242 1.95 10.71 15.47
N LEU A 243 1.77 11.85 16.13
CA LEU A 243 2.81 12.87 16.29
C LEU A 243 3.84 12.53 17.38
N LYS A 244 3.46 11.73 18.39
CA LYS A 244 4.32 11.36 19.52
C LYS A 244 4.83 9.93 19.41
N TYR A 245 3.98 9.02 18.93
CA TYR A 245 4.29 7.60 18.78
C TYR A 245 3.87 7.14 17.40
N ASP A 246 4.86 6.95 16.54
CA ASP A 246 4.65 6.45 15.18
C ASP A 246 4.80 4.91 15.16
N TYR A 247 4.26 4.28 16.21
CA TYR A 247 4.24 2.83 16.41
C TYR A 247 2.92 2.40 17.04
N ARG A 248 2.41 1.22 16.65
CA ARG A 248 1.08 0.75 17.04
C ARG A 248 1.18 -0.46 17.99
N ARG A 249 1.34 -0.18 19.29
CA ARG A 249 1.39 -1.20 20.35
C ARG A 249 -0.02 -1.73 20.62
N PHE A 250 -0.16 -3.03 20.86
CA PHE A 250 -1.47 -3.61 21.17
C PHE A 250 -1.51 -4.55 22.39
N THR A 251 -0.37 -4.87 23.01
CA THR A 251 -0.31 -5.69 24.23
C THR A 251 0.62 -5.13 25.29
N HIS A 252 0.38 -5.57 26.53
CA HIS A 252 1.28 -5.41 27.67
C HIS A 252 1.09 -6.61 28.63
N HIS A 253 1.70 -7.74 28.26
CA HIS A 253 1.56 -9.01 28.98
C HIS A 253 2.79 -9.34 29.80
N THR A 254 2.58 -10.11 30.86
CA THR A 254 3.65 -10.64 31.68
C THR A 254 3.62 -12.17 31.70
N ARG A 255 4.81 -12.77 31.67
CA ARG A 255 4.97 -14.22 31.89
C ARG A 255 6.23 -14.46 32.67
N SER A 256 6.11 -15.18 33.79
CA SER A 256 7.21 -15.39 34.73
C SER A 256 7.85 -14.06 35.17
N ASN A 257 7.00 -13.06 35.43
CA ASN A 257 7.34 -11.66 35.74
C ASN A 257 7.94 -10.83 34.61
N ASN A 258 8.30 -11.42 33.46
CA ASN A 258 8.91 -10.69 32.34
C ASN A 258 7.84 -10.04 31.47
N LEU A 259 8.15 -8.87 30.91
CA LEU A 259 7.23 -8.10 30.09
C LEU A 259 7.35 -8.49 28.61
N TYR A 260 6.20 -8.63 27.95
CA TYR A 260 6.05 -8.88 26.53
C TYR A 260 5.18 -7.78 25.93
N LEU A 261 5.72 -7.08 24.93
CA LEU A 261 5.03 -6.03 24.19
C LEU A 261 4.97 -6.41 22.71
N TRP A 262 3.80 -6.28 22.10
CA TRP A 262 3.62 -6.50 20.67
C TRP A 262 3.24 -5.22 19.93
N PHE A 263 3.80 -5.09 18.73
CA PHE A 263 3.65 -3.95 17.85
C PHE A 263 3.29 -4.39 16.45
N LEU A 264 2.41 -3.63 15.80
CA LEU A 264 1.99 -3.84 14.41
C LEU A 264 2.46 -2.65 13.56
N TRP A 265 3.23 -2.92 12.51
CA TRP A 265 3.91 -1.90 11.71
C TRP A 265 3.34 -1.72 10.31
N GLY A 266 2.54 -2.68 9.82
CA GLY A 266 2.11 -2.70 8.43
C GLY A 266 3.30 -2.97 7.50
N THR A 267 3.49 -2.14 6.46
CA THR A 267 4.64 -2.21 5.55
C THR A 267 5.81 -1.28 5.96
N TYR A 268 5.72 -0.65 7.13
CA TYR A 268 6.68 0.38 7.54
C TYR A 268 8.09 -0.17 7.88
N ASN A 269 9.13 0.54 7.44
CA ASN A 269 10.53 0.17 7.61
C ASN A 269 11.39 1.36 8.09
N ALA A 270 11.71 1.41 9.40
CA ALA A 270 12.77 2.26 9.94
C ALA A 270 13.14 1.85 11.38
N GLU A 271 14.31 2.31 11.84
CA GLU A 271 14.64 2.26 13.27
C GLU A 271 13.70 3.16 14.08
N ARG A 272 13.17 2.63 15.18
CA ARG A 272 12.32 3.42 16.10
C ARG A 272 12.55 3.07 17.55
N THR A 273 12.35 4.04 18.43
CA THR A 273 12.21 3.76 19.87
C THR A 273 10.79 3.29 20.15
N ALA A 274 10.64 2.04 20.59
CA ALA A 274 9.35 1.44 20.92
C ALA A 274 9.41 0.80 22.31
N GLY A 275 8.25 0.71 22.97
CA GLY A 275 8.18 0.17 24.31
C GLY A 275 6.89 0.52 25.05
N ALA A 276 6.97 0.58 26.38
CA ALA A 276 5.88 1.04 27.25
C ALA A 276 6.25 2.34 27.98
N ALA A 277 5.29 2.90 28.71
CA ALA A 277 5.54 4.06 29.56
C ALA A 277 6.49 3.73 30.72
N TYR A 278 7.01 4.78 31.35
CA TYR A 278 7.82 4.69 32.56
C TYR A 278 7.02 4.04 33.71
N GLN A 279 7.65 3.09 34.40
CA GLN A 279 7.05 2.34 35.50
C GLN A 279 7.82 2.56 36.80
N VAL A 280 7.06 2.67 37.89
CA VAL A 280 7.60 2.78 39.25
C VAL A 280 6.92 1.75 40.16
N LEU A 281 7.72 1.04 40.95
CA LEU A 281 7.24 0.19 42.03
C LEU A 281 7.87 0.61 43.35
N GLU A 282 7.04 0.99 44.30
CA GLU A 282 7.42 1.39 45.66
C GLU A 282 6.82 0.42 46.68
N PHE A 283 7.61 0.03 47.67
CA PHE A 283 7.14 -0.77 48.80
C PHE A 283 8.04 -0.59 50.01
N ASP A 284 7.45 -0.77 51.19
CA ASP A 284 8.17 -0.74 52.45
C ASP A 284 8.52 -2.15 52.92
N ASP A 285 9.65 -2.25 53.60
CA ASP A 285 9.98 -3.45 54.37
C ASP A 285 8.93 -3.67 55.48
N PRO A 286 8.52 -4.91 55.78
CA PRO A 286 7.51 -5.19 56.80
C PRO A 286 7.83 -4.65 58.20
N HIS A 287 9.10 -4.41 58.52
CA HIS A 287 9.53 -3.84 59.80
C HIS A 287 9.63 -2.31 59.77
N GLY A 288 9.34 -1.67 58.62
CA GLY A 288 9.41 -0.22 58.44
C GLY A 288 10.83 0.34 58.53
N THR A 289 11.85 -0.51 58.47
CA THR A 289 13.26 -0.10 58.57
C THR A 289 13.82 0.39 57.25
N SER A 290 13.18 0.07 56.14
CA SER A 290 13.59 0.52 54.81
C SER A 290 12.42 0.63 53.85
N SER A 291 12.52 1.54 52.88
CA SER A 291 11.67 1.61 51.71
C SER A 291 12.48 1.38 50.44
N PHE A 292 11.84 0.76 49.45
CA PHE A 292 12.45 0.40 48.18
C PHE A 292 11.64 1.01 47.05
N LYS A 293 12.34 1.66 46.13
CA LYS A 293 11.76 2.21 44.91
C LYS A 293 12.52 1.68 43.70
N TRP A 294 11.77 1.13 42.75
CA TRP A 294 12.29 0.64 41.47
C TRP A 294 11.69 1.47 40.34
N GLU A 295 12.53 1.91 39.42
CA GLU A 295 12.19 2.82 38.34
C GLU A 295 12.78 2.28 37.03
N ALA A 296 11.94 2.10 36.01
CA ALA A 296 12.41 1.67 34.70
C ALA A 296 11.50 2.16 33.56
N THR A 297 12.09 2.33 32.39
CA THR A 297 11.36 2.59 31.14
C THR A 297 11.71 1.47 30.15
N PRO A 298 10.79 0.54 29.85
CA PRO A 298 11.06 -0.55 28.91
C PRO A 298 10.88 -0.03 27.47
N GLN A 299 11.79 0.84 27.04
CA GLN A 299 11.81 1.43 25.70
C GLN A 299 13.20 1.31 25.11
N GLU A 300 13.27 0.79 23.89
CA GLU A 300 14.53 0.56 23.20
C GLU A 300 14.42 0.90 21.72
N LYS A 301 15.56 1.18 21.10
CA LYS A 301 15.64 1.32 19.65
C LYS A 301 15.55 -0.07 19.01
N ILE A 302 14.54 -0.25 18.19
CA ILE A 302 14.24 -1.51 17.52
C ILE A 302 14.37 -1.33 16.01
N VAL A 303 14.79 -2.40 15.34
CA VAL A 303 14.92 -2.44 13.88
C VAL A 303 13.77 -3.28 13.35
N THR A 304 12.80 -2.67 12.67
CA THR A 304 11.83 -3.45 11.90
C THR A 304 12.55 -3.92 10.64
N THR A 305 12.83 -5.22 10.49
CA THR A 305 13.62 -5.69 9.35
C THR A 305 12.88 -5.42 8.03
N THR A 306 13.66 -5.16 6.98
CA THR A 306 13.27 -4.70 5.65
C THR A 306 12.40 -5.72 4.89
N ARG A 307 11.08 -5.69 5.07
CA ARG A 307 10.12 -6.40 4.20
C ARG A 307 8.96 -5.49 3.81
N THR A 308 8.94 -5.08 2.56
CA THR A 308 7.83 -4.30 1.98
C THR A 308 6.73 -5.20 1.40
N ASP A 309 6.91 -6.52 1.46
CA ASP A 309 6.02 -7.54 0.87
C ASP A 309 5.11 -8.24 1.88
N ALA A 310 5.13 -7.82 3.14
CA ALA A 310 4.45 -8.47 4.25
C ALA A 310 3.85 -7.46 5.24
N ILE A 311 2.91 -7.94 6.07
CA ILE A 311 2.53 -7.21 7.28
C ILE A 311 3.56 -7.53 8.36
N SER A 312 4.22 -6.50 8.89
CA SER A 312 5.30 -6.65 9.87
C SER A 312 4.80 -6.46 11.30
N LEU A 313 5.23 -7.35 12.19
CA LEU A 313 5.00 -7.28 13.63
C LEU A 313 6.34 -7.43 14.37
N SER A 314 6.42 -6.84 15.55
CA SER A 314 7.56 -7.06 16.46
C SER A 314 7.06 -7.42 17.84
N ARG A 315 7.77 -8.33 18.49
CA ARG A 315 7.63 -8.64 19.91
C ARG A 315 8.87 -8.15 20.64
N LEU A 316 8.69 -7.32 21.65
CA LEU A 316 9.72 -7.01 22.63
C LEU A 316 9.51 -7.80 23.91
N TYR A 317 10.61 -8.29 24.43
CA TYR A 317 10.72 -8.94 25.71
C TYR A 317 11.64 -8.12 26.60
N PHE A 318 11.22 -7.84 27.83
CA PHE A 318 12.05 -7.24 28.86
C PHE A 318 12.07 -8.14 30.09
N GLU A 319 13.27 -8.59 30.47
CA GLU A 319 13.49 -9.34 31.70
C GLU A 319 13.03 -8.49 32.89
N SER A 320 12.32 -9.09 33.83
CA SER A 320 11.87 -8.38 35.03
C SER A 320 13.06 -8.04 35.92
N PRO A 321 13.17 -6.79 36.43
CA PRO A 321 14.19 -6.48 37.42
C PRO A 321 13.90 -7.13 38.78
N ARG A 322 12.64 -7.52 39.01
CA ARG A 322 12.17 -8.23 40.21
C ARG A 322 10.76 -8.77 40.00
N PRO A 323 10.30 -9.71 40.85
CA PRO A 323 8.89 -10.12 40.86
C PRO A 323 7.93 -8.94 41.01
N ASP A 324 6.80 -9.03 40.31
CA ASP A 324 5.68 -8.07 40.35
C ASP A 324 6.00 -6.64 39.88
N PHE A 325 7.15 -6.42 39.23
CA PHE A 325 7.50 -5.10 38.69
C PHE A 325 6.63 -4.69 37.51
N TRP A 326 6.47 -5.61 36.56
CA TRP A 326 5.58 -5.46 35.42
C TRP A 326 4.20 -6.00 35.79
N VAL A 327 3.15 -5.33 35.30
CA VAL A 327 1.75 -5.70 35.53
C VAL A 327 1.06 -5.83 34.19
N ASP A 328 0.19 -6.81 34.03
CA ASP A 328 -0.62 -6.97 32.83
C ASP A 328 -1.54 -5.75 32.62
N GLU A 329 -1.61 -5.26 31.38
CA GLU A 329 -2.67 -4.34 30.95
C GLU A 329 -3.67 -5.10 30.07
N ALA A 330 -4.87 -4.56 29.94
CA ALA A 330 -5.86 -5.12 29.03
C ALA A 330 -5.37 -5.03 27.57
N ASP A 331 -5.52 -6.13 26.84
CA ASP A 331 -5.20 -6.16 25.42
C ASP A 331 -6.06 -5.18 24.63
N GLN A 332 -5.42 -4.56 23.63
CA GLN A 332 -6.14 -4.09 22.47
C GLN A 332 -6.29 -5.25 21.49
N ILE A 333 -7.39 -5.27 20.75
CA ILE A 333 -7.62 -6.23 19.67
C ILE A 333 -7.37 -5.47 18.36
N PRO A 334 -6.11 -5.36 17.89
CA PRO A 334 -5.80 -4.56 16.74
C PRO A 334 -6.46 -5.20 15.52
N GLN A 335 -6.92 -4.35 14.62
CA GLN A 335 -7.49 -4.75 13.35
C GLN A 335 -6.63 -4.21 12.23
N PHE A 336 -6.46 -5.00 11.18
CA PHE A 336 -5.82 -4.53 9.97
C PHE A 336 -6.53 -5.05 8.73
N LYS A 337 -6.36 -4.30 7.64
CA LYS A 337 -6.75 -4.68 6.29
C LYS A 337 -5.58 -4.36 5.39
N PHE A 338 -5.30 -5.22 4.42
CA PHE A 338 -4.19 -4.98 3.49
C PHE A 338 -4.64 -5.07 2.04
N ARG A 339 -3.83 -4.48 1.18
CA ARG A 339 -3.88 -4.65 -0.27
C ARG A 339 -2.63 -5.33 -0.76
N ASP A 340 -2.79 -6.20 -1.75
CA ASP A 340 -1.64 -6.74 -2.47
C ASP A 340 -1.15 -5.77 -3.56
N ILE A 341 -0.03 -6.11 -4.20
CA ILE A 341 0.56 -5.36 -5.32
C ILE A 341 -0.37 -5.19 -6.54
N TYR A 342 -1.51 -5.86 -6.61
CA TYR A 342 -2.52 -5.70 -7.65
C TYR A 342 -3.78 -4.99 -7.14
N GLY A 343 -3.80 -4.55 -5.88
CA GLY A 343 -4.93 -3.88 -5.25
C GLY A 343 -6.07 -4.82 -4.84
N ASN A 344 -5.84 -6.14 -4.79
CA ASN A 344 -6.78 -7.06 -4.15
C ASN A 344 -6.74 -6.87 -2.64
N GLU A 345 -7.88 -7.02 -1.98
CA GLU A 345 -8.02 -6.62 -0.58
C GLU A 345 -8.25 -7.81 0.35
N SER A 346 -7.78 -7.71 1.58
CA SER A 346 -8.23 -8.60 2.65
C SER A 346 -9.58 -8.17 3.24
N VAL A 347 -10.24 -9.10 3.92
CA VAL A 347 -11.20 -8.70 4.96
C VAL A 347 -10.47 -7.97 6.09
N PHE A 348 -11.19 -7.30 7.00
CA PHE A 348 -10.56 -6.88 8.25
C PHE A 348 -10.17 -8.11 9.05
N LEU A 349 -8.92 -8.15 9.51
CA LEU A 349 -8.36 -9.22 10.31
C LEU A 349 -8.02 -8.67 11.69
N LYS A 350 -8.42 -9.38 12.73
CA LYS A 350 -8.07 -9.14 14.13
C LYS A 350 -6.84 -9.96 14.49
N VAL A 351 -5.94 -9.38 15.27
CA VAL A 351 -4.90 -10.15 15.99
C VAL A 351 -5.44 -10.49 17.37
N ILE A 352 -5.55 -11.78 17.68
CA ILE A 352 -6.00 -12.29 18.97
C ILE A 352 -4.82 -12.91 19.68
N MET A 353 -4.47 -12.38 20.86
CA MET A 353 -3.42 -12.96 21.68
C MET A 353 -3.90 -14.26 22.31
N ASP A 354 -3.12 -15.33 22.13
CA ASP A 354 -3.35 -16.59 22.82
C ASP A 354 -2.70 -16.59 24.21
N ASN A 355 -1.58 -15.87 24.32
CA ASN A 355 -0.79 -15.65 25.54
C ASN A 355 0.23 -14.52 25.27
N ALA A 356 1.19 -14.33 26.18
CA ALA A 356 2.21 -13.29 26.07
C ALA A 356 3.09 -13.37 24.80
N ASP A 357 3.23 -14.55 24.17
CA ASP A 357 4.22 -14.79 23.12
C ASP A 357 3.70 -15.45 21.84
N SER A 358 2.39 -15.62 21.71
CA SER A 358 1.74 -16.17 20.51
C SER A 358 0.36 -15.55 20.27
N PHE A 359 -0.05 -15.56 19.01
CA PHE A 359 -1.31 -15.00 18.55
C PHE A 359 -1.86 -15.82 17.38
N HIS A 360 -3.15 -15.65 17.12
CA HIS A 360 -3.81 -16.08 15.90
C HIS A 360 -4.58 -14.94 15.25
N LEU A 361 -5.00 -15.17 14.00
CA LEU A 361 -5.82 -14.23 13.25
C LEU A 361 -7.27 -14.67 13.25
N GLN A 362 -8.18 -13.70 13.35
CA GLN A 362 -9.62 -13.92 13.25
C GLN A 362 -10.24 -12.86 12.33
N GLU A 363 -11.33 -13.20 11.64
CA GLU A 363 -12.06 -12.21 10.85
C GLU A 363 -12.77 -11.15 11.71
N GLY A 364 -12.74 -9.93 11.20
CA GLY A 364 -13.07 -8.67 11.85
C GLY A 364 -14.54 -8.28 11.80
#